data_AF-A0AA39JHV3-F1
#
_entry.id   AF-A0AA39JHV3-F1
#
_cell.length_a   1.000
_cell.length_b   1.000
_cell.length_c   1.000
_cell.angle_alpha   90.00
_cell.angle_beta   90.00
_cell.angle_gamma   90.00
#
_symmetry.space_group_name_H-M   'P 1'
#
loop_
_entity.id
_entity.type
_entity.pdbx_description
1 polymer ?
#
loop_
_entity_poly.entity_id
_entity_poly.type
_entity_poly.pdbx_seq_one_letter_code
_entity_poly.pdbx_strand_id
1 'polypeptide(L)'
;MTRTQSGRTSIPFCESPSPVSDTTQSMRNHDIVHEIPFMRRLRSGMHLDDALLIALDAERAHRRLFSVARDDPAIADPYVGLVNIFDPSNDGLFVVQASRVPNPCKIFTLLPEQRPKDGNPIMVPNIATFRTHWNLYTENMLTDMDWRGVVAAGGSVLACLSLPHAVCGSNSEIRHFQREHFLTSDVDLFLYGMSVEEAETKITAVYDTIKESVPYETVCIRTKNTISIHSQHPFRVVQIVLRLYASIGEILAGFDINAPCFAFDGEYVWGSPRGIAAVMRRANTVDMSRRSPSLENRLAKYAARGYEVLVPSLNRDKIDDRIYRVQPSMLEGLACLLSLECIATSGTDGMIDTRVIDDAMDSCDLTENSDYSHFHIPYGPGWDAAKIKEFTINANFVLNDEEMQISVRSGEGWRLHRHPAFHGTAFQCITGTCLDCAEPRTEHERNLRKVWDQFYVRGRVQFFQEDPGRQIMSGSFHPIDDGDWSEQAYSFGPEHIQRPSEQIAWHSRFKKTLELLKKSLWYTRQAMESVEIVLQTVL
;
A
#
# COMPACT_ATOMS: atom_id res chain seq x y z
N MET A 1 -11.63 -39.95 -80.66
CA MET A 1 -10.67 -39.15 -81.45
C MET A 1 -11.18 -37.71 -81.49
N THR A 2 -10.29 -36.74 -81.20
CA THR A 2 -10.38 -35.27 -81.47
C THR A 2 -11.52 -34.46 -80.81
N ARG A 3 -11.19 -33.54 -79.86
CA ARG A 3 -11.10 -32.05 -79.98
C ARG A 3 -12.47 -31.37 -80.24
N THR A 4 -12.94 -30.27 -79.62
CA THR A 4 -12.45 -29.29 -78.61
C THR A 4 -13.60 -28.31 -78.27
N GLN A 5 -13.61 -27.79 -77.03
CA GLN A 5 -14.10 -26.47 -76.56
C GLN A 5 -15.60 -26.07 -76.65
N SER A 6 -16.22 -25.73 -75.51
CA SER A 6 -16.39 -24.34 -75.02
C SER A 6 -17.47 -24.19 -73.92
N GLY A 7 -17.13 -23.43 -72.87
CA GLY A 7 -17.99 -22.48 -72.12
C GLY A 7 -19.24 -22.94 -71.36
N ARG A 8 -19.19 -22.85 -70.01
CA ARG A 8 -20.11 -22.04 -69.16
C ARG A 8 -19.90 -22.38 -67.68
N THR A 9 -19.36 -21.44 -66.91
CA THR A 9 -19.37 -21.44 -65.44
C THR A 9 -20.74 -21.04 -64.94
N SER A 10 -21.31 -21.87 -64.08
CA SER A 10 -22.63 -21.75 -63.46
C SER A 10 -22.63 -20.78 -62.28
N ILE A 11 -23.63 -19.91 -62.26
CA ILE A 11 -24.11 -19.16 -61.09
C ILE A 11 -24.91 -20.13 -60.21
N PRO A 12 -24.92 -19.97 -58.87
CA PRO A 12 -26.23 -19.74 -58.26
C PRO A 12 -26.20 -18.65 -57.18
N PHE A 13 -27.23 -17.78 -57.29
CA PHE A 13 -28.09 -17.23 -56.25
C PHE A 13 -27.51 -16.65 -54.95
N CYS A 14 -27.84 -15.37 -54.77
CA CYS A 14 -27.63 -14.53 -53.60
C CYS A 14 -28.90 -14.50 -52.73
N GLU A 15 -28.70 -14.45 -51.40
CA GLU A 15 -29.50 -13.89 -50.30
C GLU A 15 -29.24 -14.77 -49.05
N SER A 16 -28.76 -14.32 -47.89
CA SER A 16 -28.51 -13.00 -47.30
C SER A 16 -27.66 -13.22 -46.03
N PRO A 17 -26.65 -12.39 -45.66
CA PRO A 17 -25.92 -12.55 -44.40
C PRO A 17 -26.56 -11.76 -43.25
N SER A 18 -26.66 -12.43 -42.11
CA SER A 18 -27.01 -11.91 -40.78
C SER A 18 -26.11 -10.75 -40.34
N PRO A 19 -26.59 -9.83 -39.49
CA PRO A 19 -25.78 -8.70 -39.04
C PRO A 19 -24.74 -9.20 -38.03
N VAL A 20 -23.47 -9.23 -38.45
CA VAL A 20 -22.34 -9.30 -37.53
C VAL A 20 -22.26 -7.94 -36.85
N SER A 21 -22.55 -7.91 -35.55
CA SER A 21 -22.37 -6.73 -34.70
C SER A 21 -20.90 -6.31 -34.74
N ASP A 22 -20.66 -5.09 -35.23
CA ASP A 22 -19.40 -4.38 -35.23
C ASP A 22 -18.90 -4.16 -33.78
N THR A 23 -18.13 -5.10 -33.23
CA THR A 23 -17.45 -4.96 -31.93
C THR A 23 -16.00 -4.46 -32.07
N THR A 24 -15.57 -4.05 -33.26
CA THR A 24 -14.19 -3.58 -33.52
C THR A 24 -14.05 -2.06 -33.51
N GLN A 25 -15.10 -1.33 -33.10
CA GLN A 25 -15.13 0.14 -33.09
C GLN A 25 -15.01 0.80 -31.71
N SER A 26 -14.87 0.04 -30.60
CA SER A 26 -14.79 0.63 -29.24
C SER A 26 -13.40 0.64 -28.58
N MET A 27 -12.30 0.40 -29.30
CA MET A 27 -10.95 0.37 -28.69
C MET A 27 -9.92 1.26 -29.41
N ARG A 28 -10.36 2.28 -30.17
CA ARG A 28 -9.48 3.22 -30.88
C ARG A 28 -9.77 4.69 -30.55
N ASN A 29 -9.88 5.01 -29.26
CA ASN A 29 -10.06 6.40 -28.77
C ASN A 29 -9.01 6.79 -27.70
N HIS A 30 -7.76 6.33 -27.80
CA HIS A 30 -6.68 6.79 -26.91
C HIS A 30 -5.94 8.06 -27.40
N ASP A 31 -6.39 8.67 -28.50
CA ASP A 31 -5.75 9.88 -29.08
C ASP A 31 -6.41 11.22 -28.67
N ILE A 32 -7.31 11.23 -27.68
CA ILE A 32 -7.79 12.47 -27.07
C ILE A 32 -7.31 12.50 -25.63
N VAL A 33 -6.03 12.85 -25.44
CA VAL A 33 -5.56 13.31 -24.13
C VAL A 33 -6.30 14.61 -23.86
N HIS A 34 -7.38 14.55 -23.08
CA HIS A 34 -8.00 15.75 -22.53
C HIS A 34 -6.94 16.48 -21.70
N GLU A 35 -6.40 17.57 -22.25
CA GLU A 35 -5.37 18.36 -21.59
C GLU A 35 -5.89 18.82 -20.23
N ILE A 36 -5.33 18.24 -19.15
CA ILE A 36 -5.82 18.53 -17.81
C ILE A 36 -5.54 19.99 -17.46
N PRO A 37 -6.52 20.73 -16.91
CA PRO A 37 -6.37 22.14 -16.61
C PRO A 37 -5.16 22.49 -15.73
N PHE A 38 -4.65 21.56 -14.93
CA PHE A 38 -3.42 21.69 -14.14
C PHE A 38 -2.18 21.87 -15.03
N MET A 39 -1.92 20.95 -15.97
CA MET A 39 -0.73 21.00 -16.84
C MET A 39 -0.78 22.17 -17.81
N ARG A 40 -1.97 22.48 -18.35
CA ARG A 40 -2.17 23.67 -19.20
C ARG A 40 -1.76 24.96 -18.48
N ARG A 41 -2.08 25.07 -17.19
CA ARG A 41 -1.73 26.24 -16.36
C ARG A 41 -0.23 26.31 -16.10
N LEU A 42 0.40 25.19 -15.74
CA LEU A 42 1.85 25.13 -15.57
C LEU A 42 2.59 25.55 -16.85
N ARG A 43 2.16 25.04 -18.03
CA ARG A 43 2.70 25.44 -19.34
C ARG A 43 2.53 26.94 -19.63
N SER A 44 1.43 27.53 -19.18
CA SER A 44 1.19 28.98 -19.34
C SER A 44 2.06 29.86 -18.44
N GLY A 45 2.92 29.27 -17.60
CA GLY A 45 3.77 29.98 -16.64
C GLY A 45 3.07 30.31 -15.32
N MET A 46 1.87 29.76 -15.07
CA MET A 46 1.23 29.86 -13.76
C MET A 46 2.07 29.12 -12.72
N HIS A 47 2.19 29.70 -11.53
CA HIS A 47 2.92 29.07 -10.44
C HIS A 47 2.27 27.77 -9.97
N LEU A 48 3.09 26.82 -9.51
CA LEU A 48 2.64 25.51 -9.03
C LEU A 48 1.55 25.61 -7.95
N ASP A 49 1.69 26.53 -7.00
CA ASP A 49 0.73 26.69 -5.90
C ASP A 49 -0.67 27.10 -6.40
N ASP A 50 -0.75 28.02 -7.36
CA ASP A 50 -2.01 28.51 -7.91
C ASP A 50 -2.68 27.45 -8.80
N ALA A 51 -1.87 26.77 -9.62
CA ALA A 51 -2.36 25.67 -10.46
C ALA A 51 -2.85 24.48 -9.60
N LEU A 52 -2.14 24.16 -8.52
CA LEU A 52 -2.49 23.07 -7.61
C LEU A 52 -3.79 23.36 -6.86
N LEU A 53 -4.01 24.58 -6.37
CA LEU A 53 -5.23 24.92 -5.63
C LEU A 53 -6.50 24.57 -6.42
N ILE A 54 -6.53 24.94 -7.70
CA ILE A 54 -7.65 24.64 -8.59
C ILE A 54 -7.79 23.13 -8.83
N ALA A 55 -6.67 22.42 -8.95
CA ALA A 55 -6.67 20.97 -9.14
C ALA A 55 -7.18 20.22 -7.90
N LEU A 56 -6.85 20.70 -6.69
CA LEU A 56 -7.36 20.15 -5.44
C LEU A 56 -8.88 20.34 -5.30
N ASP A 57 -9.43 21.45 -5.77
CA ASP A 57 -10.88 21.68 -5.79
C ASP A 57 -11.60 20.70 -6.70
N ALA A 58 -11.05 20.46 -7.90
CA ALA A 58 -11.57 19.47 -8.84
C ALA A 58 -11.49 18.04 -8.27
N GLU A 59 -10.36 17.67 -7.66
CA GLU A 59 -10.18 16.36 -7.03
C GLU A 59 -11.16 16.16 -5.86
N ARG A 60 -11.42 17.20 -5.05
CA ARG A 60 -12.45 17.16 -3.99
C ARG A 60 -13.85 16.95 -4.56
N ALA A 61 -14.16 17.53 -5.71
CA ALA A 61 -15.43 17.30 -6.39
C ALA A 61 -15.53 15.84 -6.87
N HIS A 62 -14.50 15.29 -7.52
CA HIS A 62 -14.49 13.89 -7.93
C HIS A 62 -14.62 12.92 -6.75
N ARG A 63 -13.91 13.15 -5.64
CA ARG A 63 -14.06 12.34 -4.40
C ARG A 63 -15.48 12.31 -3.87
N ARG A 64 -16.17 13.46 -3.90
CA ARG A 64 -17.59 13.51 -3.52
C ARG A 64 -18.43 12.65 -4.46
N LEU A 65 -18.23 12.76 -5.78
CA LEU A 65 -18.95 11.97 -6.78
C LEU A 65 -18.70 10.46 -6.62
N PHE A 66 -17.44 10.03 -6.44
CA PHE A 66 -17.13 8.63 -6.14
C PHE A 66 -17.88 8.12 -4.90
N SER A 67 -18.21 9.00 -3.97
CA SER A 67 -18.94 8.63 -2.75
C SER A 67 -20.46 8.65 -2.87
N VAL A 68 -21.05 9.48 -3.72
CA VAL A 68 -22.51 9.69 -3.74
C VAL A 68 -23.17 9.30 -5.06
N ALA A 69 -22.39 9.22 -6.14
CA ALA A 69 -22.86 9.00 -7.50
C ALA A 69 -21.75 8.35 -8.35
N ARG A 70 -21.43 7.07 -8.09
CA ARG A 70 -20.35 6.34 -8.77
C ARG A 70 -20.51 6.22 -10.29
N ASP A 71 -21.75 6.31 -10.78
CA ASP A 71 -22.09 6.26 -12.21
C ASP A 71 -22.15 7.65 -12.87
N ASP A 72 -21.72 8.71 -12.18
CA ASP A 72 -21.76 10.07 -12.72
C ASP A 72 -20.82 10.22 -13.95
N PRO A 73 -21.31 10.77 -15.08
CA PRO A 73 -20.50 10.94 -16.29
C PRO A 73 -19.20 11.74 -16.08
N ALA A 74 -19.15 12.62 -15.07
CA ALA A 74 -17.96 13.41 -14.76
C ALA A 74 -16.79 12.56 -14.22
N ILE A 75 -17.06 11.34 -13.73
CA ILE A 75 -16.05 10.40 -13.23
C ILE A 75 -16.02 9.08 -14.02
N ALA A 76 -16.67 9.04 -15.18
CA ALA A 76 -16.73 7.87 -16.05
C ALA A 76 -15.37 7.55 -16.72
N ASP A 77 -14.51 8.55 -16.89
CA ASP A 77 -13.14 8.35 -17.37
C ASP A 77 -12.28 7.69 -16.28
N PRO A 78 -11.70 6.50 -16.54
CA PRO A 78 -10.82 5.82 -15.58
C PRO A 78 -9.61 6.66 -15.12
N TYR A 79 -9.20 7.64 -15.93
CA TYR A 79 -8.05 8.51 -15.71
C TYR A 79 -8.45 9.92 -15.28
N VAL A 80 -9.70 10.13 -14.85
CA VAL A 80 -10.24 11.44 -14.49
C VAL A 80 -9.32 12.20 -13.52
N GLY A 81 -8.87 13.39 -13.94
CA GLY A 81 -8.00 14.25 -13.14
C GLY A 81 -6.55 13.79 -13.01
N LEU A 82 -6.11 12.76 -13.74
CA LEU A 82 -4.75 12.22 -13.68
C LEU A 82 -3.89 12.61 -14.88
N VAL A 83 -2.66 13.03 -14.61
CA VAL A 83 -1.69 13.44 -15.63
C VAL A 83 -0.89 12.23 -16.09
N ASN A 84 -0.80 12.00 -17.40
CA ASN A 84 0.21 11.11 -17.98
C ASN A 84 1.59 11.75 -17.83
N ILE A 85 2.45 11.14 -17.01
CA ILE A 85 3.76 11.69 -16.63
C ILE A 85 4.71 11.79 -17.82
N PHE A 86 4.61 10.89 -18.80
CA PHE A 86 5.53 10.87 -19.94
C PHE A 86 4.89 11.37 -21.23
N ASP A 87 3.80 12.12 -21.14
CA ASP A 87 3.27 12.84 -22.29
C ASP A 87 4.30 13.88 -22.77
N PRO A 88 4.67 13.91 -24.07
CA PRO A 88 5.70 14.83 -24.59
C PRO A 88 5.41 16.32 -24.32
N SER A 89 4.14 16.70 -24.12
CA SER A 89 3.77 18.08 -23.75
C SER A 89 4.17 18.46 -22.32
N ASN A 90 4.62 17.49 -21.52
CA ASN A 90 5.04 17.67 -20.13
C ASN A 90 6.58 17.69 -19.97
N ASP A 91 7.34 17.51 -21.05
CA ASP A 91 8.81 17.46 -21.01
C ASP A 91 9.41 18.71 -20.34
N GLY A 92 10.27 18.48 -19.35
CA GLY A 92 10.96 19.54 -18.61
C GLY A 92 10.09 20.32 -17.61
N LEU A 93 8.81 19.98 -17.43
CA LEU A 93 7.94 20.66 -16.45
C LEU A 93 8.12 20.15 -15.01
N PHE A 94 8.53 18.89 -14.84
CA PHE A 94 8.69 18.27 -13.53
C PHE A 94 10.08 18.55 -12.95
N VAL A 95 10.23 19.79 -12.51
CA VAL A 95 11.44 20.31 -11.86
C VAL A 95 11.15 20.72 -10.43
N VAL A 96 12.22 20.81 -9.63
CA VAL A 96 12.14 21.30 -8.25
C VAL A 96 11.63 22.74 -8.25
N GLN A 97 10.58 23.00 -7.46
CA GLN A 97 10.02 24.33 -7.26
C GLN A 97 9.74 24.55 -5.76
N ALA A 98 10.49 25.45 -5.14
CA ALA A 98 10.26 25.84 -3.76
C ALA A 98 8.86 26.47 -3.59
N SER A 99 8.23 26.22 -2.44
CA SER A 99 6.95 26.87 -2.09
C SER A 99 7.12 28.38 -1.95
N ARG A 100 6.10 29.14 -2.40
CA ARG A 100 6.07 30.61 -2.22
C ARG A 100 5.71 31.04 -0.82
N VAL A 101 5.21 30.14 0.03
CA VAL A 101 4.79 30.47 1.39
C VAL A 101 6.03 30.89 2.19
N PRO A 102 6.12 32.14 2.66
CA PRO A 102 7.22 32.56 3.51
C PRO A 102 7.14 31.80 4.85
N ASN A 103 8.23 31.17 5.27
CA ASN A 103 8.30 30.35 6.49
C ASN A 103 7.14 29.34 6.60
N PRO A 104 7.02 28.36 5.68
CA PRO A 104 5.98 27.36 5.80
C PRO A 104 6.16 26.61 7.13
N CYS A 105 5.06 26.39 7.85
CA CYS A 105 5.11 25.61 9.07
C CYS A 105 5.38 24.15 8.71
N LYS A 106 6.65 23.76 8.87
CA LYS A 106 7.20 22.46 8.46
C LYS A 106 7.51 21.60 9.66
N ILE A 107 7.33 20.29 9.49
CA ILE A 107 7.87 19.23 10.34
C ILE A 107 8.83 18.40 9.47
N PHE A 108 9.88 17.85 10.05
CA PHE A 108 10.99 17.18 9.36
C PHE A 108 11.63 18.09 8.31
N THR A 109 12.03 19.29 8.73
CA THR A 109 12.60 20.29 7.82
C THR A 109 13.92 19.78 7.24
N LEU A 110 14.03 19.78 5.91
CA LEU A 110 15.26 19.43 5.24
C LEU A 110 16.29 20.54 5.40
N LEU A 111 17.53 20.14 5.68
CA LEU A 111 18.67 21.05 5.66
C LEU A 111 18.89 21.58 4.24
N PRO A 112 19.42 22.81 4.07
CA PRO A 112 19.66 23.40 2.75
C PRO A 112 20.49 22.50 1.81
N GLU A 113 21.43 21.73 2.36
CA GLU A 113 22.31 20.83 1.61
C GLU A 113 21.60 19.56 1.13
N GLN A 114 20.53 19.15 1.81
CA GLN A 114 19.70 18.00 1.45
C GLN A 114 18.67 18.36 0.39
N ARG A 115 18.38 19.65 0.18
CA ARG A 115 17.39 20.10 -0.79
C ARG A 115 17.99 20.07 -2.21
N PRO A 116 17.33 19.40 -3.16
CA PRO A 116 17.64 19.56 -4.57
C PRO A 116 17.58 21.05 -4.96
N LYS A 117 18.45 21.48 -5.87
CA LYS A 117 18.45 22.86 -6.37
C LYS A 117 17.19 23.12 -7.22
N ASP A 118 16.59 24.29 -7.05
CA ASP A 118 15.45 24.75 -7.87
C ASP A 118 15.77 24.62 -9.38
N GLY A 119 14.80 24.12 -10.14
CA GLY A 119 14.93 23.87 -11.57
C GLY A 119 15.57 22.54 -11.95
N ASN A 120 16.16 21.79 -11.01
CA ASN A 120 16.66 20.44 -11.32
C ASN A 120 15.50 19.47 -11.62
N PRO A 121 15.66 18.53 -12.58
CA PRO A 121 14.70 17.45 -12.78
C PRO A 121 14.53 16.61 -11.50
N ILE A 122 13.30 16.20 -11.21
CA ILE A 122 12.99 15.42 -10.00
C ILE A 122 12.44 14.01 -10.28
N MET A 123 12.07 13.74 -11.53
CA MET A 123 11.62 12.43 -12.00
C MET A 123 12.52 11.92 -13.13
N VAL A 124 12.50 10.62 -13.36
CA VAL A 124 13.14 10.00 -14.54
C VAL A 124 12.65 10.67 -15.84
N PRO A 125 13.51 10.78 -16.86
CA PRO A 125 13.23 11.63 -18.02
C PRO A 125 12.23 11.03 -19.02
N ASN A 126 12.01 9.71 -19.00
CA ASN A 126 11.12 9.04 -19.95
C ASN A 126 10.65 7.67 -19.43
N ILE A 127 9.63 7.14 -20.10
CA ILE A 127 9.03 5.83 -19.78
C ILE A 127 10.02 4.67 -19.91
N ALA A 128 11.01 4.74 -20.80
CA ALA A 128 11.98 3.65 -20.97
C ALA A 128 12.91 3.54 -19.74
N THR A 129 13.36 4.68 -19.19
CA THR A 129 14.10 4.71 -17.92
C THR A 129 13.22 4.22 -16.77
N PHE A 130 11.96 4.65 -16.70
CA PHE A 130 11.01 4.14 -15.70
C PHE A 130 10.84 2.62 -15.77
N ARG A 131 10.63 2.06 -16.96
CA ARG A 131 10.49 0.60 -17.15
C ARG A 131 11.76 -0.15 -16.73
N THR A 132 12.93 0.43 -16.97
CA THR A 132 14.20 -0.12 -16.48
C THR A 132 14.21 -0.15 -14.95
N HIS A 133 13.86 0.95 -14.30
CA HIS A 133 13.76 1.01 -12.83
C HIS A 133 12.72 0.02 -12.28
N TRP A 134 11.56 -0.10 -12.93
CA TRP A 134 10.47 -0.99 -12.55
C TRP A 134 10.88 -2.47 -12.64
N ASN A 135 11.54 -2.85 -13.73
CA ASN A 135 12.01 -4.21 -13.95
C ASN A 135 13.10 -4.60 -12.93
N LEU A 136 14.00 -3.66 -12.60
CA LEU A 136 15.00 -3.86 -11.54
C LEU A 136 14.35 -3.95 -10.15
N TYR A 137 13.35 -3.09 -9.89
CA TYR A 137 12.65 -3.04 -8.60
C TYR A 137 11.87 -4.32 -8.31
N THR A 138 11.24 -4.90 -9.33
CA THR A 138 10.38 -6.09 -9.25
C THR A 138 11.11 -7.40 -9.58
N GLU A 139 12.41 -7.35 -9.86
CA GLU A 139 13.19 -8.51 -10.36
C GLU A 139 12.52 -9.20 -11.57
N ASN A 140 11.88 -8.40 -12.44
CA ASN A 140 11.12 -8.83 -13.62
C ASN A 140 9.89 -9.72 -13.36
N MET A 141 9.45 -9.91 -12.10
CA MET A 141 8.37 -10.84 -11.77
C MET A 141 6.99 -10.45 -12.34
N LEU A 142 6.85 -9.20 -12.81
CA LEU A 142 5.60 -8.64 -13.34
C LEU A 142 5.65 -8.37 -14.85
N THR A 143 6.68 -8.86 -15.54
CA THR A 143 6.89 -8.57 -16.98
C THR A 143 5.75 -9.11 -17.84
N ASP A 144 5.26 -10.32 -17.55
CA ASP A 144 4.24 -11.02 -18.32
C ASP A 144 2.82 -10.80 -17.78
N MET A 145 2.62 -9.82 -16.87
CA MET A 145 1.34 -9.59 -16.21
C MET A 145 0.31 -8.95 -17.15
N ASP A 146 -0.93 -9.44 -17.11
CA ASP A 146 -2.08 -8.80 -17.78
C ASP A 146 -2.67 -7.67 -16.91
N TRP A 147 -2.26 -6.44 -17.23
CA TRP A 147 -2.63 -5.22 -16.53
C TRP A 147 -4.08 -4.75 -16.72
N ARG A 148 -4.91 -5.40 -17.56
CA ARG A 148 -6.31 -5.00 -17.73
C ARG A 148 -7.07 -5.09 -16.40
N GLY A 149 -7.61 -3.96 -15.94
CA GLY A 149 -8.33 -3.83 -14.67
C GLY A 149 -7.43 -3.88 -13.42
N VAL A 150 -6.11 -3.85 -13.58
CA VAL A 150 -5.13 -3.86 -12.48
C VAL A 150 -4.16 -2.71 -12.65
N VAL A 151 -3.80 -2.05 -11.56
CA VAL A 151 -2.79 -0.99 -11.59
C VAL A 151 -1.87 -1.12 -10.39
N ALA A 152 -0.57 -0.90 -10.59
CA ALA A 152 0.35 -0.74 -9.48
C ALA A 152 0.35 0.73 -9.04
N ALA A 153 0.30 1.02 -7.75
CA ALA A 153 0.32 2.41 -7.29
C ALA A 153 1.10 2.57 -5.99
N GLY A 154 1.38 3.81 -5.62
CA GLY A 154 1.97 4.12 -4.32
C GLY A 154 3.50 4.21 -4.31
N GLY A 155 4.09 3.71 -3.23
CA GLY A 155 5.51 3.87 -2.95
C GLY A 155 6.43 3.21 -3.97
N SER A 156 6.01 2.07 -4.55
CA SER A 156 6.76 1.33 -5.58
C SER A 156 6.91 2.13 -6.87
N VAL A 157 5.82 2.74 -7.35
CA VAL A 157 5.81 3.59 -8.54
C VAL A 157 6.64 4.85 -8.29
N LEU A 158 6.49 5.48 -7.12
CA LEU A 158 7.30 6.63 -6.74
C LEU A 158 8.80 6.29 -6.68
N ALA A 159 9.16 5.12 -6.14
CA ALA A 159 10.56 4.67 -6.09
C ALA A 159 11.16 4.54 -7.50
N CYS A 160 10.38 4.05 -8.46
CA CYS A 160 10.82 3.90 -9.85
C CYS A 160 10.85 5.22 -10.62
N LEU A 161 10.01 6.20 -10.23
CA LEU A 161 10.05 7.57 -10.76
C LEU A 161 11.20 8.40 -10.19
N SER A 162 11.67 8.08 -8.98
CA SER A 162 12.68 8.86 -8.28
C SER A 162 14.07 8.72 -8.91
N LEU A 163 14.83 9.82 -8.89
CA LEU A 163 16.21 9.87 -9.35
C LEU A 163 17.18 9.60 -8.19
N PRO A 164 18.05 8.56 -8.26
CA PRO A 164 19.10 8.31 -7.28
C PRO A 164 20.10 9.48 -7.19
N HIS A 165 20.41 10.07 -8.35
CA HIS A 165 21.30 11.20 -8.55
C HIS A 165 20.78 12.04 -9.72
N ALA A 166 21.24 13.29 -9.87
CA ALA A 166 20.83 14.20 -10.95
C ALA A 166 21.07 13.66 -12.38
N VAL A 167 21.76 12.51 -12.53
CA VAL A 167 22.00 11.81 -13.79
C VAL A 167 21.75 10.32 -13.59
N CYS A 168 21.02 9.71 -14.53
CA CYS A 168 20.66 8.29 -14.60
C CYS A 168 21.88 7.38 -14.31
N GLY A 169 21.86 6.68 -13.17
CA GLY A 169 22.92 5.74 -12.78
C GLY A 169 22.86 4.42 -13.56
N SER A 170 23.92 3.64 -13.46
CA SER A 170 23.97 2.24 -13.86
C SER A 170 22.91 1.40 -13.12
N ASN A 171 22.56 0.22 -13.66
CA ASN A 171 21.64 -0.71 -13.01
C ASN A 171 22.05 -1.06 -11.57
N SER A 172 23.35 -1.06 -11.27
CA SER A 172 23.87 -1.32 -9.91
C SER A 172 23.55 -0.17 -8.95
N GLU A 173 23.73 1.08 -9.38
CA GLU A 173 23.42 2.27 -8.58
C GLU A 173 21.91 2.41 -8.34
N ILE A 174 21.10 2.13 -9.37
CA ILE A 174 19.63 2.12 -9.25
C ILE A 174 19.20 1.08 -8.20
N ARG A 175 19.74 -0.14 -8.28
CA ARG A 175 19.44 -1.20 -7.31
C ARG A 175 19.89 -0.83 -5.89
N HIS A 176 21.06 -0.20 -5.76
CA HIS A 176 21.55 0.26 -4.47
C HIS A 176 20.60 1.29 -3.84
N PHE A 177 20.23 2.33 -4.60
CA PHE A 177 19.27 3.34 -4.16
C PHE A 177 17.91 2.76 -3.78
N GLN A 178 17.36 1.86 -4.61
CA GLN A 178 16.09 1.20 -4.32
C GLN A 178 16.17 0.32 -3.08
N ARG A 179 17.31 -0.31 -2.80
CA ARG A 179 17.51 -1.10 -1.58
C ARG A 179 17.69 -0.21 -0.35
N GLU A 180 18.39 0.91 -0.47
CA GLU A 180 18.64 1.82 0.66
C GLU A 180 17.36 2.51 1.14
N HIS A 181 16.56 3.07 0.21
CA HIS A 181 15.40 3.89 0.57
C HIS A 181 14.06 3.13 0.57
N PHE A 182 14.03 1.95 -0.05
CA PHE A 182 12.81 1.19 -0.29
C PHE A 182 12.99 -0.32 -0.04
N LEU A 183 13.89 -0.75 0.86
CA LEU A 183 14.11 -2.18 1.14
C LEU A 183 12.80 -2.94 1.44
N THR A 184 12.03 -2.39 2.37
CA THR A 184 10.77 -2.90 2.93
C THR A 184 9.56 -2.28 2.23
N SER A 185 9.64 -2.13 0.90
CA SER A 185 8.56 -1.57 0.11
C SER A 185 7.96 -2.62 -0.79
N ASP A 186 6.69 -2.88 -0.55
CA ASP A 186 5.87 -3.79 -1.31
C ASP A 186 5.45 -3.20 -2.65
N VAL A 187 4.91 -4.06 -3.51
CA VAL A 187 4.24 -3.66 -4.74
C VAL A 187 2.73 -3.79 -4.52
N ASP A 188 2.09 -2.64 -4.28
CA ASP A 188 0.64 -2.58 -4.11
C ASP A 188 -0.07 -2.59 -5.48
N LEU A 189 -0.90 -3.62 -5.69
CA LEU A 189 -1.79 -3.78 -6.84
C LEU A 189 -3.23 -3.48 -6.42
N PHE A 190 -3.89 -2.67 -7.24
CA PHE A 190 -5.27 -2.26 -7.06
C PHE A 190 -6.12 -2.76 -8.22
N LEU A 191 -7.31 -3.28 -7.90
CA LEU A 191 -8.27 -3.77 -8.88
C LEU A 191 -9.34 -2.71 -9.14
N TYR A 192 -9.65 -2.44 -10.40
CA TYR A 192 -10.66 -1.45 -10.77
C TYR A 192 -11.53 -1.89 -11.95
N GLY A 193 -12.75 -1.36 -11.99
CA GLY A 193 -13.68 -1.52 -13.12
C GLY A 193 -14.12 -2.97 -13.37
N MET A 194 -14.28 -3.78 -12.31
CA MET A 194 -14.62 -5.21 -12.43
C MET A 194 -15.58 -5.68 -11.33
N SER A 195 -16.27 -6.80 -11.59
CA SER A 195 -17.10 -7.50 -10.62
C SER A 195 -16.27 -8.28 -9.59
N VAL A 196 -16.93 -8.82 -8.54
CA VAL A 196 -16.28 -9.69 -7.54
C VAL A 196 -15.72 -10.96 -8.18
N GLU A 197 -16.48 -11.58 -9.07
CA GLU A 197 -16.09 -12.84 -9.75
C GLU A 197 -14.91 -12.62 -10.70
N GLU A 198 -14.91 -11.49 -11.40
CA GLU A 198 -13.80 -11.07 -12.25
C GLU A 198 -12.55 -10.78 -11.41
N ALA A 199 -12.71 -10.12 -10.26
CA ALA A 199 -11.62 -9.84 -9.33
C ALA A 199 -10.99 -11.12 -8.76
N GLU A 200 -11.77 -12.11 -8.34
CA GLU A 200 -11.22 -13.40 -7.90
C GLU A 200 -10.45 -14.12 -9.00
N THR A 201 -11.00 -14.10 -10.22
CA THR A 201 -10.32 -14.65 -11.40
C THR A 201 -9.00 -13.93 -11.66
N LYS A 202 -9.01 -12.60 -11.57
CA LYS A 202 -7.82 -11.77 -11.78
C LYS A 202 -6.76 -12.00 -10.71
N ILE A 203 -7.14 -12.11 -9.44
CA ILE A 203 -6.21 -12.45 -8.33
C ILE A 203 -5.51 -13.78 -8.60
N THR A 204 -6.27 -14.79 -9.05
CA THR A 204 -5.71 -16.11 -9.39
C THR A 204 -4.73 -16.00 -10.56
N ALA A 205 -5.10 -15.28 -11.63
CA ALA A 205 -4.22 -15.05 -12.77
C ALA A 205 -2.93 -14.33 -12.39
N VAL A 206 -3.00 -13.28 -11.55
CA VAL A 206 -1.81 -12.57 -11.05
C VAL A 206 -0.90 -13.51 -10.24
N TYR A 207 -1.48 -14.34 -9.37
CA TYR A 207 -0.70 -15.34 -8.63
C TYR A 207 -0.01 -16.35 -9.54
N ASP A 208 -0.72 -16.90 -10.52
CA ASP A 208 -0.17 -17.88 -11.44
C ASP A 208 0.96 -17.28 -12.29
N THR A 209 0.79 -16.05 -12.81
CA THR A 209 1.86 -15.34 -13.52
C THR A 209 3.10 -15.15 -12.65
N ILE A 210 2.96 -14.64 -11.43
CA ILE A 210 4.12 -14.42 -10.54
C ILE A 210 4.79 -15.75 -10.20
N LYS A 211 4.01 -16.80 -9.94
CA LYS A 211 4.52 -18.14 -9.65
C LYS A 211 5.32 -18.71 -10.82
N GLU A 212 4.93 -18.43 -12.06
CA GLU A 212 5.64 -18.88 -13.26
C GLU A 212 6.89 -18.03 -13.54
N SER A 213 6.87 -16.73 -13.20
CA SER A 213 8.00 -15.81 -13.43
C SER A 213 9.13 -15.95 -12.40
N VAL A 214 8.85 -16.47 -11.20
CA VAL A 214 9.84 -16.55 -10.10
C VAL A 214 10.39 -17.98 -9.96
N PRO A 215 11.72 -18.17 -9.86
CA PRO A 215 12.33 -19.52 -9.80
C PRO A 215 12.18 -20.23 -8.45
N TYR A 216 11.54 -19.59 -7.47
CA TYR A 216 11.40 -20.06 -6.10
C TYR A 216 9.93 -20.33 -5.77
N GLU A 217 9.69 -21.11 -4.70
CA GLU A 217 8.33 -21.35 -4.21
C GLU A 217 7.63 -20.01 -3.87
N THR A 218 6.34 -19.95 -4.15
CA THR A 218 5.48 -18.80 -3.85
C THR A 218 4.33 -19.21 -2.92
N VAL A 219 3.98 -18.34 -1.98
CA VAL A 219 2.84 -18.52 -1.07
C VAL A 219 1.98 -17.26 -1.05
N CYS A 220 0.66 -17.43 -1.17
CA CYS A 220 -0.30 -16.37 -0.90
C CYS A 220 -0.63 -16.32 0.59
N ILE A 221 -0.69 -15.12 1.14
CA ILE A 221 -1.18 -14.85 2.49
C ILE A 221 -2.34 -13.85 2.40
N ARG A 222 -3.52 -14.25 2.86
CA ARG A 222 -4.71 -13.37 2.96
C ARG A 222 -4.84 -12.83 4.37
N THR A 223 -4.77 -11.52 4.50
CA THR A 223 -5.15 -10.77 5.70
C THR A 223 -6.54 -10.14 5.49
N LYS A 224 -6.96 -9.24 6.40
CA LYS A 224 -8.28 -8.62 6.34
C LYS A 224 -8.49 -7.80 5.07
N ASN A 225 -7.52 -6.95 4.69
CA ASN A 225 -7.68 -6.02 3.57
C ASN A 225 -6.76 -6.32 2.38
N THR A 226 -5.88 -7.33 2.45
CA THR A 226 -4.98 -7.69 1.35
C THR A 226 -4.84 -9.19 1.13
N ILE A 227 -4.56 -9.58 -0.11
CA ILE A 227 -3.92 -10.85 -0.46
C ILE A 227 -2.51 -10.53 -0.92
N SER A 228 -1.51 -11.02 -0.22
CA SER A 228 -0.09 -10.79 -0.49
C SER A 228 0.56 -12.05 -1.04
N ILE A 229 1.39 -11.91 -2.07
CA ILE A 229 2.11 -12.99 -2.72
C ILE A 229 3.57 -12.87 -2.33
N HIS A 230 4.08 -13.90 -1.65
CA HIS A 230 5.43 -13.94 -1.09
C HIS A 230 6.28 -14.96 -1.81
N SER A 231 7.54 -14.60 -2.04
CA SER A 231 8.60 -15.50 -2.53
C SER A 231 9.91 -15.22 -1.80
N GLN A 232 11.02 -15.85 -2.19
CA GLN A 232 12.31 -15.63 -1.55
C GLN A 232 12.85 -14.21 -1.82
N HIS A 233 13.45 -13.55 -0.82
CA HIS A 233 14.18 -12.30 -1.02
C HIS A 233 15.30 -12.48 -2.08
N PRO A 234 15.44 -11.59 -3.07
CA PRO A 234 14.99 -10.19 -3.12
C PRO A 234 13.65 -9.94 -3.85
N PHE A 235 12.85 -10.96 -4.16
CA PHE A 235 11.57 -10.79 -4.85
C PHE A 235 10.53 -10.16 -3.93
N ARG A 236 10.35 -8.84 -4.04
CA ARG A 236 9.41 -8.05 -3.25
C ARG A 236 8.01 -8.66 -3.16
N VAL A 237 7.37 -8.46 -2.01
CA VAL A 237 5.99 -8.88 -1.81
C VAL A 237 5.07 -8.09 -2.73
N VAL A 238 4.19 -8.80 -3.42
CA VAL A 238 3.12 -8.20 -4.23
C VAL A 238 1.84 -8.24 -3.41
N GLN A 239 1.28 -7.09 -3.05
CA GLN A 239 0.07 -6.97 -2.26
C GLN A 239 -1.11 -6.57 -3.13
N ILE A 240 -2.14 -7.41 -3.22
CA ILE A 240 -3.40 -7.08 -3.88
C ILE A 240 -4.37 -6.57 -2.81
N VAL A 241 -4.79 -5.32 -2.97
CA VAL A 241 -5.75 -4.67 -2.07
C VAL A 241 -7.17 -5.21 -2.32
N LEU A 242 -7.85 -5.66 -1.26
CA LEU A 242 -9.20 -6.23 -1.29
C LEU A 242 -10.30 -5.16 -1.26
N ARG A 243 -10.15 -4.13 -2.09
CA ARG A 243 -11.15 -3.10 -2.36
C ARG A 243 -11.30 -2.96 -3.87
N LEU A 244 -12.55 -2.92 -4.34
CA LEU A 244 -12.84 -2.72 -5.75
C LEU A 244 -13.10 -1.25 -6.01
N TYR A 245 -12.33 -0.68 -6.92
CA TYR A 245 -12.45 0.71 -7.32
C TYR A 245 -13.18 0.81 -8.67
N ALA A 246 -13.79 1.95 -8.97
CA ALA A 246 -14.36 2.26 -10.26
C ALA A 246 -13.27 2.63 -11.26
N SER A 247 -12.22 3.32 -10.81
CA SER A 247 -11.20 3.91 -11.67
C SER A 247 -9.84 4.09 -10.98
N ILE A 248 -8.80 4.32 -11.78
CA ILE A 248 -7.46 4.71 -11.27
C ILE A 248 -7.54 6.10 -10.61
N GLY A 249 -8.37 6.99 -11.15
CA GLY A 249 -8.69 8.28 -10.54
C GLY A 249 -9.19 8.14 -9.10
N GLU A 250 -10.09 7.19 -8.83
CA GLU A 250 -10.58 6.91 -7.47
C GLU A 250 -9.47 6.37 -6.55
N ILE A 251 -8.66 5.42 -7.04
CA ILE A 251 -7.55 4.83 -6.28
C ILE A 251 -6.61 5.94 -5.80
N LEU A 252 -6.14 6.78 -6.72
CA LEU A 252 -5.20 7.85 -6.38
C LEU A 252 -5.86 8.95 -5.56
N ALA A 253 -7.15 9.22 -5.73
CA ALA A 253 -7.87 10.18 -4.89
C ALA A 253 -8.00 9.69 -3.44
N GLY A 254 -8.00 8.37 -3.22
CA GLY A 254 -8.05 7.74 -1.89
C GLY A 254 -6.74 7.76 -1.11
N PHE A 255 -5.62 8.26 -1.65
CA PHE A 255 -4.37 8.29 -0.87
C PHE A 255 -4.35 9.48 0.10
N ASP A 256 -3.92 9.23 1.33
CA ASP A 256 -3.71 10.17 2.43
C ASP A 256 -2.41 10.98 2.33
N ILE A 257 -1.31 10.35 1.88
CA ILE A 257 -0.02 10.99 1.60
C ILE A 257 0.02 11.46 0.14
N ASN A 258 0.57 12.64 -0.13
CA ASN A 258 0.60 13.22 -1.48
C ASN A 258 1.69 12.62 -2.39
N ALA A 259 2.93 12.54 -1.90
CA ALA A 259 4.08 12.08 -2.69
C ALA A 259 3.89 10.74 -3.43
N PRO A 260 3.24 9.70 -2.85
CA PRO A 260 3.07 8.43 -3.55
C PRO A 260 1.87 8.37 -4.49
N CYS A 261 1.20 9.48 -4.82
CA CYS A 261 0.02 9.48 -5.69
C CYS A 261 0.35 9.35 -7.18
N PHE A 262 0.99 8.23 -7.51
CA PHE A 262 1.34 7.79 -8.85
C PHE A 262 0.90 6.34 -9.05
N ALA A 263 0.55 6.00 -10.30
CA ALA A 263 0.09 4.68 -10.70
C ALA A 263 0.72 4.27 -12.04
N PHE A 264 0.98 2.98 -12.21
CA PHE A 264 1.48 2.37 -13.43
C PHE A 264 0.51 1.27 -13.89
N ASP A 265 -0.02 1.41 -15.10
CA ASP A 265 -1.05 0.52 -15.68
C ASP A 265 -0.46 -0.53 -16.64
N GLY A 266 0.86 -0.72 -16.62
CA GLY A 266 1.58 -1.58 -17.57
C GLY A 266 2.08 -0.87 -18.82
N GLU A 267 1.48 0.27 -19.19
CA GLU A 267 1.85 1.03 -20.39
C GLU A 267 2.35 2.44 -20.04
N TYR A 268 1.54 3.20 -19.31
CA TYR A 268 1.72 4.59 -18.92
C TYR A 268 1.85 4.75 -17.40
N VAL A 269 2.47 5.86 -17.01
CA VAL A 269 2.53 6.28 -15.61
C VAL A 269 1.63 7.50 -15.42
N TRP A 270 0.70 7.39 -14.50
CA TRP A 270 -0.28 8.40 -14.15
C TRP A 270 0.08 9.03 -12.81
N GLY A 271 -0.12 10.34 -12.68
CA GLY A 271 0.09 11.05 -11.42
C GLY A 271 -1.03 12.04 -11.13
N SER A 272 -1.43 12.12 -9.86
CA SER A 272 -2.33 13.19 -9.42
C SER A 272 -1.58 14.53 -9.38
N PRO A 273 -2.27 15.67 -9.61
CA PRO A 273 -1.68 17.00 -9.45
C PRO A 273 -1.02 17.23 -8.08
N ARG A 274 -1.61 16.69 -7.00
CA ARG A 274 -1.02 16.79 -5.65
C ARG A 274 0.24 15.94 -5.48
N GLY A 275 0.30 14.76 -6.10
CA GLY A 275 1.51 13.94 -6.10
C GLY A 275 2.65 14.60 -6.86
N ILE A 276 2.35 15.13 -8.05
CA ILE A 276 3.31 15.90 -8.84
C ILE A 276 3.83 17.09 -8.03
N ALA A 277 2.94 17.89 -7.44
CA ALA A 277 3.33 19.05 -6.65
C ALA A 277 4.14 18.67 -5.40
N ALA A 278 3.81 17.55 -4.74
CA ALA A 278 4.54 17.08 -3.57
C ALA A 278 5.98 16.65 -3.92
N VAL A 279 6.18 16.00 -5.07
CA VAL A 279 7.50 15.65 -5.59
C VAL A 279 8.29 16.90 -5.97
N MET A 280 7.68 17.84 -6.72
CA MET A 280 8.33 19.09 -7.13
C MET A 280 8.75 19.96 -5.93
N ARG A 281 7.93 20.01 -4.87
CA ARG A 281 8.24 20.75 -3.64
C ARG A 281 9.11 19.99 -2.65
N ARG A 282 9.30 18.67 -2.82
CA ARG A 282 9.82 17.75 -1.81
C ARG A 282 9.09 17.87 -0.47
N ALA A 283 7.76 17.97 -0.53
CA ALA A 283 6.95 18.15 0.67
C ALA A 283 5.55 17.55 0.57
N ASN A 284 5.11 16.89 1.64
CA ASN A 284 3.75 16.39 1.82
C ASN A 284 2.94 17.40 2.64
N THR A 285 1.93 18.02 2.04
CA THR A 285 0.94 18.82 2.78
C THR A 285 -0.08 17.95 3.49
N VAL A 286 -0.23 18.13 4.80
CA VAL A 286 -1.26 17.48 5.61
C VAL A 286 -2.64 18.00 5.21
N ASP A 287 -3.53 17.08 4.87
CA ASP A 287 -4.94 17.33 4.58
C ASP A 287 -5.80 16.44 5.49
N MET A 288 -6.36 17.05 6.52
CA MET A 288 -7.17 16.34 7.51
C MET A 288 -8.43 15.71 6.93
N SER A 289 -8.88 16.15 5.75
CA SER A 289 -10.00 15.51 5.04
C SER A 289 -9.66 14.11 4.50
N ARG A 290 -8.39 13.68 4.57
CA ARG A 290 -7.84 12.43 4.02
C ARG A 290 -7.12 11.60 5.09
N ARG A 291 -7.44 11.80 6.37
CA ARG A 291 -6.68 11.21 7.47
C ARG A 291 -6.88 9.70 7.57
N SER A 292 -5.80 8.95 7.49
CA SER A 292 -5.75 7.53 7.88
C SER A 292 -5.26 7.36 9.34
N PRO A 293 -5.51 6.21 9.99
CA PRO A 293 -4.95 5.91 11.32
C PRO A 293 -3.42 5.83 11.34
N SER A 294 -2.79 5.55 10.21
CA SER A 294 -1.33 5.42 10.10
C SER A 294 -0.66 6.68 9.55
N LEU A 295 -1.41 7.79 9.38
CA LEU A 295 -0.95 9.01 8.71
C LEU A 295 0.38 9.52 9.28
N GLU A 296 0.51 9.59 10.60
CA GLU A 296 1.69 10.13 11.28
C GLU A 296 2.95 9.30 10.99
N ASN A 297 2.83 7.97 11.11
CA ASN A 297 3.92 7.04 10.81
C ASN A 297 4.28 7.07 9.32
N ARG A 298 3.29 7.18 8.44
CA ARG A 298 3.50 7.29 6.99
C ARG A 298 4.16 8.61 6.63
N LEU A 299 3.78 9.73 7.24
CA LEU A 299 4.46 11.02 7.06
C LEU A 299 5.93 10.94 7.49
N ALA A 300 6.23 10.34 8.65
CA ALA A 300 7.60 10.11 9.09
C ALA A 300 8.40 9.21 8.12
N LYS A 301 7.78 8.14 7.60
CA LYS A 301 8.38 7.27 6.56
C LYS A 301 8.74 8.05 5.30
N TYR A 302 7.86 8.91 4.80
CA TYR A 302 8.18 9.74 3.62
C TYR A 302 9.16 10.87 3.97
N ALA A 303 9.21 11.33 5.22
CA ALA A 303 10.26 12.24 5.69
C ALA A 303 11.65 11.62 5.64
N ALA A 304 11.80 10.36 6.06
CA ALA A 304 13.04 9.59 5.89
C ALA A 304 13.43 9.40 4.41
N ARG A 305 12.48 9.50 3.48
CA ARG A 305 12.71 9.51 2.02
C ARG A 305 12.98 10.91 1.45
N GLY A 306 13.19 11.89 2.32
CA GLY A 306 13.56 13.27 1.99
C GLY A 306 12.37 14.14 1.59
N TYR A 307 11.19 13.94 2.18
CA TYR A 307 10.04 14.82 2.02
C TYR A 307 9.72 15.57 3.31
N GLU A 308 9.65 16.90 3.26
CA GLU A 308 9.18 17.68 4.39
C GLU A 308 7.68 17.46 4.62
N VAL A 309 7.19 17.76 5.82
CA VAL A 309 5.75 17.70 6.12
C VAL A 309 5.24 19.12 6.34
N LEU A 310 4.35 19.59 5.48
CA LEU A 310 3.73 20.91 5.59
C LEU A 310 2.44 20.80 6.39
N VAL A 311 2.38 21.52 7.51
CA VAL A 311 1.23 21.57 8.40
C VAL A 311 0.76 23.04 8.50
N PRO A 312 -0.21 23.47 7.67
CA PRO A 312 -0.62 24.88 7.63
C PRO A 312 -1.11 25.44 8.97
N SER A 313 -1.66 24.60 9.85
CA SER A 313 -2.19 24.96 11.17
C SER A 313 -1.18 24.86 12.32
N LEU A 314 0.07 24.50 12.06
CA LEU A 314 1.07 24.27 13.11
C LEU A 314 1.50 25.60 13.76
N ASN A 315 1.46 25.63 15.09
CA ASN A 315 1.99 26.72 15.91
C ASN A 315 2.99 26.16 16.92
N ARG A 316 4.29 26.28 16.61
CA ARG A 316 5.35 25.69 17.45
C ARG A 316 5.44 26.31 18.84
N ASP A 317 5.07 27.59 19.01
CA ASP A 317 5.17 28.30 20.28
C ASP A 317 4.15 27.82 21.34
N LYS A 318 3.12 27.08 20.89
CA LYS A 318 2.05 26.55 21.76
C LYS A 318 2.22 25.06 22.07
N ILE A 319 3.29 24.42 21.56
CA ILE A 319 3.51 23.00 21.78
C ILE A 319 3.76 22.75 23.27
N ASP A 320 3.12 21.73 23.81
CA ASP A 320 3.35 21.26 25.16
C ASP A 320 4.58 20.33 25.20
N ASP A 321 5.68 20.80 25.79
CA ASP A 321 6.94 20.04 25.86
C ASP A 321 6.83 18.65 26.51
N ARG A 322 5.74 18.37 27.26
CA ARG A 322 5.52 17.06 27.87
C ARG A 322 5.33 15.95 26.85
N ILE A 323 4.89 16.25 25.63
CA ILE A 323 4.72 15.24 24.56
C ILE A 323 6.04 14.53 24.23
N TYR A 324 7.18 15.22 24.34
CA TYR A 324 8.50 14.66 24.03
C TYR A 324 9.02 13.70 25.11
N ARG A 325 8.34 13.59 26.25
CA ARG A 325 8.69 12.66 27.33
C ARG A 325 7.92 11.34 27.25
N VAL A 326 7.06 11.20 26.25
CA VAL A 326 6.16 10.07 26.07
C VAL A 326 6.53 9.34 24.78
N GLN A 327 6.44 8.02 24.80
CA GLN A 327 6.71 7.21 23.61
C GLN A 327 5.69 7.57 22.50
N PRO A 328 6.13 7.69 21.23
CA PRO A 328 5.22 8.02 20.12
C PRO A 328 4.02 7.09 19.99
N SER A 329 4.18 5.81 20.33
CA SER A 329 3.12 4.78 20.29
C SER A 329 1.98 5.01 21.29
N MET A 330 2.15 5.91 22.27
CA MET A 330 1.12 6.32 23.23
C MET A 330 0.54 7.71 22.93
N LEU A 331 0.98 8.33 21.84
CA LEU A 331 0.54 9.63 21.36
C LEU A 331 -0.29 9.47 20.09
N GLU A 332 -1.14 10.45 19.81
CA GLU A 332 -1.97 10.55 18.62
C GLU A 332 -1.73 11.87 17.89
N GLY A 333 -2.06 11.89 16.60
CA GLY A 333 -2.15 13.11 15.84
C GLY A 333 -0.83 13.89 15.74
N LEU A 334 -0.92 15.21 15.80
CA LEU A 334 0.23 16.11 15.71
C LEU A 334 1.28 15.83 16.80
N ALA A 335 0.86 15.41 18.01
CA ALA A 335 1.79 15.13 19.09
C ALA A 335 2.68 13.92 18.78
N CYS A 336 2.09 12.86 18.22
CA CYS A 336 2.84 11.70 17.73
C CYS A 336 3.84 12.11 16.65
N LEU A 337 3.38 12.90 15.67
CA LEU A 337 4.22 13.37 14.56
C LEU A 337 5.40 14.25 15.02
N LEU A 338 5.17 15.15 15.97
CA LEU A 338 6.22 16.00 16.56
C LEU A 338 7.21 15.18 17.40
N SER A 339 6.74 14.17 18.13
CA SER A 339 7.59 13.25 18.88
C SER A 339 8.50 12.45 17.92
N LEU A 340 7.96 11.96 16.81
CA LEU A 340 8.74 11.31 15.74
C LEU A 340 9.78 12.25 15.11
N GLU A 341 9.43 13.53 14.87
CA GLU A 341 10.39 14.54 14.41
C GLU A 341 11.55 14.69 15.39
N CYS A 342 11.24 14.87 16.67
CA CYS A 342 12.23 15.06 17.72
C CYS A 342 13.20 13.86 17.80
N ILE A 343 12.70 12.63 17.70
CA ILE A 343 13.52 11.41 17.67
C ILE A 343 14.42 11.40 16.43
N ALA A 344 13.89 11.74 15.26
CA ALA A 344 14.66 11.75 14.01
C ALA A 344 15.75 12.83 13.98
N THR A 345 15.52 14.00 14.60
CA THR A 345 16.48 15.11 14.60
C THR A 345 17.53 15.02 15.71
N SER A 346 17.20 14.43 16.86
CA SER A 346 18.02 14.50 18.08
C SER A 346 19.05 13.37 18.22
N GLY A 347 19.43 12.71 17.13
CA GLY A 347 20.27 11.51 17.13
C GLY A 347 21.29 11.44 18.27
N THR A 348 21.04 10.55 19.25
CA THR A 348 21.93 10.26 20.39
C THR A 348 22.39 11.44 21.27
N ASP A 349 21.64 12.55 21.38
CA ASP A 349 21.98 13.62 22.32
C ASP A 349 21.04 13.63 23.53
N GLY A 350 21.37 12.79 24.53
CA GLY A 350 21.14 12.90 25.98
C GLY A 350 19.77 13.23 26.60
N MET A 351 18.76 13.72 25.88
CA MET A 351 17.49 14.20 26.46
C MET A 351 16.32 13.22 26.29
N ILE A 352 16.45 12.22 25.43
CA ILE A 352 15.47 11.15 25.23
C ILE A 352 16.09 9.84 25.76
N ASP A 353 15.38 9.14 26.66
CA ASP A 353 15.82 7.84 27.18
C ASP A 353 16.15 6.90 26.01
N THR A 354 17.39 6.39 25.95
CA THR A 354 17.90 5.56 24.86
C THR A 354 17.05 4.31 24.60
N ARG A 355 16.29 3.83 25.61
CA ARG A 355 15.33 2.74 25.44
C ARG A 355 14.14 3.13 24.55
N VAL A 356 13.72 4.40 24.57
CA VAL A 356 12.65 4.94 23.71
C VAL A 356 13.11 5.04 22.26
N ILE A 357 14.41 5.31 22.03
CA ILE A 357 14.99 5.38 20.69
C ILE A 357 15.12 3.97 20.09
N ASP A 358 15.61 2.99 20.87
CA ASP A 358 15.73 1.60 20.41
C ASP A 358 14.34 0.99 20.13
N ASP A 359 13.35 1.20 21.00
CA ASP A 359 11.96 0.75 20.79
C ASP A 359 11.24 1.54 19.69
N ALA A 360 11.54 2.83 19.49
CA ALA A 360 10.98 3.63 18.41
C ALA A 360 11.63 3.30 17.06
N MET A 361 12.92 2.98 17.02
CA MET A 361 13.60 2.45 15.83
C MET A 361 13.13 1.03 15.50
N ASP A 362 12.88 0.16 16.50
CA ASP A 362 12.20 -1.12 16.30
C ASP A 362 10.73 -0.90 15.88
N SER A 363 10.05 0.14 16.38
CA SER A 363 8.71 0.55 15.89
C SER A 363 8.75 1.14 14.47
N CYS A 364 9.88 1.75 14.10
CA CYS A 364 10.17 2.24 12.78
C CYS A 364 10.55 1.09 11.83
N ASP A 365 11.13 0.00 12.31
CA ASP A 365 11.29 -1.25 11.56
C ASP A 365 10.00 -2.07 11.52
N LEU A 366 9.07 -1.82 12.44
CA LEU A 366 7.67 -2.25 12.37
C LEU A 366 6.79 -1.31 11.50
N THR A 367 7.37 -0.36 10.73
CA THR A 367 6.65 0.66 9.92
C THR A 367 5.91 0.15 8.68
N GLU A 368 5.71 -1.16 8.55
CA GLU A 368 4.73 -1.71 7.61
C GLU A 368 3.31 -1.78 8.21
N ASN A 369 2.96 -0.86 9.12
CA ASN A 369 1.56 -0.51 9.34
C ASN A 369 1.03 0.25 8.10
N SER A 370 0.91 -0.48 6.98
CA SER A 370 -0.05 -0.11 5.96
C SER A 370 -1.44 -0.20 6.60
N ASP A 371 -2.39 0.66 6.20
CA ASP A 371 -3.76 0.66 6.75
C ASP A 371 -4.51 -0.67 6.52
N TYR A 372 -3.85 -1.68 5.96
CA TYR A 372 -4.43 -2.88 5.41
C TYR A 372 -4.32 -4.12 6.32
N SER A 373 -3.45 -4.15 7.34
CA SER A 373 -3.40 -5.33 8.23
C SER A 373 -2.87 -5.06 9.64
N HIS A 374 -3.52 -5.70 10.63
CA HIS A 374 -3.10 -5.70 12.05
C HIS A 374 -2.09 -6.81 12.38
N PHE A 375 -1.70 -7.62 11.39
CA PHE A 375 -0.82 -8.79 11.52
C PHE A 375 0.36 -8.66 10.55
N HIS A 376 1.53 -8.37 11.11
CA HIS A 376 2.75 -8.17 10.32
C HIS A 376 3.35 -9.51 9.87
N ILE A 377 3.53 -9.65 8.56
CA ILE A 377 4.17 -10.82 7.94
C ILE A 377 5.66 -10.49 7.80
N PRO A 378 6.56 -11.21 8.48
CA PRO A 378 7.98 -10.93 8.39
C PRO A 378 8.52 -11.26 7.00
N TYR A 379 9.36 -10.38 6.47
CA TYR A 379 9.96 -10.51 5.16
C TYR A 379 11.39 -9.94 5.13
N GLY A 380 12.24 -10.45 4.23
CA GLY A 380 13.62 -9.98 4.06
C GLY A 380 14.65 -11.10 3.92
N PRO A 381 15.96 -10.79 3.95
CA PRO A 381 17.01 -11.79 3.85
C PRO A 381 16.84 -12.94 4.86
N GLY A 382 16.78 -14.17 4.35
CA GLY A 382 16.58 -15.38 5.16
C GLY A 382 15.12 -15.81 5.32
N TRP A 383 14.14 -15.02 4.87
CA TRP A 383 12.74 -15.45 4.74
C TRP A 383 12.47 -16.01 3.33
N ASP A 384 11.70 -17.09 3.30
CA ASP A 384 11.23 -17.78 2.10
C ASP A 384 9.75 -18.16 2.27
N ALA A 385 9.11 -18.64 1.20
CA ALA A 385 7.70 -18.99 1.22
C ALA A 385 7.36 -20.06 2.28
N ALA A 386 8.24 -21.03 2.51
CA ALA A 386 8.03 -22.09 3.49
C ALA A 386 8.05 -21.56 4.93
N LYS A 387 8.99 -20.67 5.27
CA LYS A 387 9.06 -20.03 6.61
C LYS A 387 7.88 -19.10 6.85
N ILE A 388 7.45 -18.35 5.83
CA ILE A 388 6.27 -17.47 5.94
C ILE A 388 5.02 -18.32 6.18
N LYS A 389 4.87 -19.42 5.44
CA LYS A 389 3.79 -20.40 5.66
C LYS A 389 3.83 -20.95 7.09
N GLU A 390 4.97 -21.43 7.56
CA GLU A 390 5.15 -21.94 8.93
C GLU A 390 4.80 -20.88 9.99
N PHE A 391 5.23 -19.62 9.80
CA PHE A 391 4.90 -18.51 10.68
C PHE A 391 3.39 -18.31 10.79
N THR A 392 2.66 -18.33 9.68
CA THR A 392 1.20 -18.18 9.70
C THR A 392 0.47 -19.40 10.29
N ILE A 393 0.99 -20.62 10.12
CA ILE A 393 0.48 -21.83 10.78
C ILE A 393 0.62 -21.68 12.30
N ASN A 394 1.81 -21.32 12.76
CA ASN A 394 2.10 -21.15 14.18
C ASN A 394 1.27 -20.03 14.80
N ALA A 395 1.10 -18.89 14.12
CA ALA A 395 0.24 -17.80 14.58
C ALA A 395 -1.22 -18.23 14.71
N ASN A 396 -1.75 -18.97 13.73
CA ASN A 396 -3.09 -19.54 13.78
C ASN A 396 -3.24 -20.54 14.94
N PHE A 397 -2.25 -21.43 15.13
CA PHE A 397 -2.26 -22.42 16.20
C PHE A 397 -2.30 -21.75 17.58
N VAL A 398 -1.38 -20.82 17.85
CA VAL A 398 -1.29 -20.11 19.14
C VAL A 398 -2.58 -19.38 19.50
N LEU A 399 -3.30 -18.84 18.51
CA LEU A 399 -4.56 -18.13 18.75
C LEU A 399 -5.77 -19.04 18.99
N ASN A 400 -5.71 -20.29 18.52
CA ASN A 400 -6.86 -21.20 18.56
C ASN A 400 -6.66 -22.42 19.46
N ASP A 401 -5.44 -22.65 19.94
CA ASP A 401 -5.12 -23.73 20.87
C ASP A 401 -5.80 -23.55 22.25
N GLU A 402 -6.44 -24.63 22.74
CA GLU A 402 -7.24 -24.61 23.98
C GLU A 402 -6.39 -24.42 25.25
N GLU A 403 -5.09 -24.76 25.22
CA GLU A 403 -4.15 -24.58 26.34
C GLU A 403 -3.61 -23.15 26.41
N MET A 404 -3.36 -22.53 25.27
CA MET A 404 -2.82 -21.17 25.18
C MET A 404 -3.87 -20.07 25.38
N GLN A 405 -5.17 -20.40 25.29
CA GLN A 405 -6.30 -19.47 25.49
C GLN A 405 -6.58 -19.10 26.98
N ILE A 406 -5.55 -18.79 27.76
CA ILE A 406 -5.65 -18.54 29.21
C ILE A 406 -6.65 -17.42 29.56
N SER A 407 -6.82 -16.40 28.69
CA SER A 407 -7.76 -15.29 28.91
C SER A 407 -9.20 -15.58 28.47
N VAL A 408 -9.44 -16.62 27.68
CA VAL A 408 -10.79 -17.02 27.19
C VAL A 408 -11.35 -18.19 28.01
N ARG A 409 -10.51 -18.93 28.74
CA ARG A 409 -10.91 -20.01 29.64
C ARG A 409 -11.93 -19.60 30.72
N SER A 410 -12.09 -18.31 30.98
CA SER A 410 -13.06 -17.75 31.94
C SER A 410 -14.35 -17.20 31.30
N GLY A 411 -14.60 -17.36 29.99
CA GLY A 411 -15.78 -16.77 29.30
C GLY A 411 -16.31 -17.52 28.07
N GLU A 412 -17.47 -17.08 27.56
CA GLU A 412 -18.07 -17.54 26.29
C GLU A 412 -17.20 -17.14 25.07
N GLY A 413 -17.16 -17.95 24.00
CA GLY A 413 -16.49 -17.60 22.73
C GLY A 413 -15.22 -18.37 22.35
N TRP A 414 -14.72 -19.30 23.19
CA TRP A 414 -13.54 -20.14 22.90
C TRP A 414 -13.65 -20.99 21.62
N ARG A 415 -14.88 -21.31 21.20
CA ARG A 415 -15.18 -22.08 19.97
C ARG A 415 -14.97 -21.28 18.69
N LEU A 416 -14.94 -19.94 18.78
CA LEU A 416 -14.86 -19.08 17.61
C LEU A 416 -13.39 -18.89 17.22
N HIS A 417 -12.98 -19.55 16.12
CA HIS A 417 -11.61 -19.40 15.65
C HIS A 417 -11.27 -17.95 15.25
N ARG A 418 -10.03 -17.58 15.54
CA ARG A 418 -9.38 -16.30 15.23
C ARG A 418 -8.22 -16.59 14.28
N HIS A 419 -8.43 -16.28 13.00
CA HIS A 419 -7.40 -16.44 11.98
C HIS A 419 -6.79 -15.08 11.64
N PRO A 420 -5.54 -14.79 12.03
CA PRO A 420 -4.88 -13.54 11.67
C PRO A 420 -4.62 -13.48 10.15
N ALA A 421 -4.38 -14.64 9.53
CA ALA A 421 -4.26 -14.78 8.10
C ALA A 421 -4.60 -16.20 7.63
N PHE A 422 -4.99 -16.33 6.37
CA PHE A 422 -4.97 -17.60 5.63
C PHE A 422 -3.73 -17.68 4.74
N HIS A 423 -3.25 -18.89 4.47
CA HIS A 423 -2.07 -19.12 3.64
C HIS A 423 -2.32 -20.22 2.60
N GLY A 424 -1.58 -20.22 1.50
CA GLY A 424 -1.61 -21.30 0.51
C GLY A 424 -1.56 -20.77 -0.92
N THR A 425 -2.33 -21.38 -1.82
CA THR A 425 -2.55 -20.86 -3.18
C THR A 425 -3.52 -19.67 -3.16
N ALA A 426 -3.60 -18.92 -4.27
CA ALA A 426 -4.64 -17.90 -4.46
C ALA A 426 -6.04 -18.47 -4.21
N PHE A 427 -6.36 -19.63 -4.78
CA PHE A 427 -7.66 -20.29 -4.56
C PHE A 427 -7.95 -20.55 -3.08
N GLN A 428 -6.99 -21.10 -2.33
CA GLN A 428 -7.16 -21.38 -0.90
C GLN A 428 -7.34 -20.09 -0.07
N CYS A 429 -6.63 -19.02 -0.42
CA CYS A 429 -6.82 -17.71 0.20
C CYS A 429 -8.20 -17.12 -0.13
N ILE A 430 -8.67 -17.27 -1.37
CA ILE A 430 -9.99 -16.81 -1.82
C ILE A 430 -11.11 -17.58 -1.12
N THR A 431 -11.07 -18.92 -1.08
CA THR A 431 -12.14 -19.74 -0.47
C THR A 431 -12.10 -19.75 1.05
N GLY A 432 -10.92 -19.51 1.62
CA GLY A 432 -10.62 -19.73 3.03
C GLY A 432 -10.10 -21.15 3.29
N THR A 433 -9.27 -21.29 4.33
CA THR A 433 -8.57 -22.55 4.64
C THR A 433 -9.12 -23.31 5.84
N CYS A 434 -9.89 -22.65 6.72
CA CYS A 434 -10.48 -23.30 7.89
C CYS A 434 -11.91 -23.78 7.60
N LEU A 435 -12.13 -25.10 7.64
CA LEU A 435 -13.43 -25.73 7.46
C LEU A 435 -14.22 -25.91 8.78
N ASP A 436 -13.54 -25.80 9.92
CA ASP A 436 -14.11 -26.06 11.25
C ASP A 436 -14.49 -24.78 12.01
N CYS A 437 -14.54 -23.63 11.33
CA CYS A 437 -14.95 -22.36 11.94
C CYS A 437 -16.40 -22.46 12.45
N ALA A 438 -16.59 -22.47 13.77
CA ALA A 438 -17.93 -22.51 14.36
C ALA A 438 -18.72 -21.20 14.16
N GLU A 439 -20.02 -21.35 13.93
CA GLU A 439 -20.98 -20.25 13.93
C GLU A 439 -21.34 -19.81 15.36
N PRO A 440 -21.52 -18.49 15.61
CA PRO A 440 -21.88 -17.96 16.91
C PRO A 440 -23.31 -18.35 17.30
N ARG A 441 -23.47 -18.89 18.51
CA ARG A 441 -24.75 -19.38 19.05
C ARG A 441 -25.42 -18.34 19.95
N THR A 442 -24.65 -17.71 20.85
CA THR A 442 -25.17 -16.72 21.80
C THR A 442 -25.10 -15.31 21.23
N GLU A 443 -25.84 -14.37 21.84
CA GLU A 443 -25.73 -12.95 21.48
C GLU A 443 -24.35 -12.39 21.81
N HIS A 444 -23.75 -12.85 22.90
CA HIS A 444 -22.38 -12.51 23.26
C HIS A 444 -21.38 -12.99 22.19
N GLU A 445 -21.47 -14.25 21.74
CA GLU A 445 -20.66 -14.78 20.65
C GLU A 445 -20.84 -14.00 19.35
N ARG A 446 -22.07 -13.56 19.03
CA ARG A 446 -22.34 -12.69 17.87
C ARG A 446 -21.67 -11.32 18.01
N ASN A 447 -21.65 -10.73 19.21
CA ASN A 447 -20.99 -9.46 19.47
C ASN A 447 -19.46 -9.59 19.42
N LEU A 448 -18.89 -10.66 19.99
CA LEU A 448 -17.47 -10.99 19.85
C LEU A 448 -17.10 -11.18 18.38
N ARG A 449 -17.91 -11.91 17.61
CA ARG A 449 -17.70 -12.12 16.17
C ARG A 449 -17.59 -10.79 15.44
N LYS A 450 -18.52 -9.86 15.66
CA LYS A 450 -18.50 -8.51 15.05
C LYS A 450 -17.21 -7.74 15.34
N VAL A 451 -16.72 -7.78 16.57
CA VAL A 451 -15.47 -7.10 16.96
C VAL A 451 -14.27 -7.80 16.30
N TRP A 452 -14.23 -9.13 16.37
CA TRP A 452 -13.12 -9.94 15.83
C TRP A 452 -13.05 -9.94 14.31
N ASP A 453 -14.17 -9.79 13.60
CA ASP A 453 -14.19 -9.67 12.13
C ASP A 453 -13.47 -8.41 11.62
N GLN A 454 -13.18 -7.44 12.50
CA GLN A 454 -12.36 -6.28 12.16
C GLN A 454 -10.87 -6.64 12.05
N PHE A 455 -10.42 -7.70 12.74
CA PHE A 455 -9.00 -8.05 12.87
C PHE A 455 -8.64 -9.40 12.25
N TYR A 456 -9.60 -10.31 12.13
CA TYR A 456 -9.38 -11.71 11.71
C TYR A 456 -10.16 -12.05 10.43
N VAL A 457 -9.61 -12.97 9.65
CA VAL A 457 -10.21 -13.45 8.39
C VAL A 457 -11.02 -14.72 8.59
N ARG A 458 -12.09 -14.89 7.81
CA ARG A 458 -12.95 -16.08 7.81
C ARG A 458 -13.55 -16.31 6.42
N GLY A 459 -13.83 -17.58 6.11
CA GLY A 459 -14.56 -18.00 4.92
C GLY A 459 -14.01 -17.45 3.59
N ARG A 460 -14.90 -17.30 2.61
CA ARG A 460 -14.57 -16.75 1.29
C ARG A 460 -14.15 -15.28 1.38
N VAL A 461 -13.36 -14.81 0.42
CA VAL A 461 -12.94 -13.41 0.32
C VAL A 461 -14.16 -12.50 0.20
N GLN A 462 -14.08 -11.38 0.90
CA GLN A 462 -15.05 -10.31 0.81
C GLN A 462 -14.27 -9.09 0.35
N PHE A 463 -14.67 -8.56 -0.80
CA PHE A 463 -14.16 -7.29 -1.26
C PHE A 463 -14.92 -6.19 -0.56
N PHE A 464 -14.20 -5.16 -0.13
CA PHE A 464 -14.84 -3.96 0.33
C PHE A 464 -15.49 -3.26 -0.88
N GLN A 465 -16.82 -3.34 -0.95
CA GLN A 465 -17.70 -2.52 -1.80
C GLN A 465 -18.49 -1.62 -0.83
N GLU A 466 -18.48 -0.32 -1.06
CA GLU A 466 -18.80 0.73 -0.06
C GLU A 466 -20.17 0.71 0.60
N ASP A 467 -20.20 1.33 1.80
CA ASP A 467 -21.30 2.15 2.32
C ASP A 467 -20.86 3.64 2.18
N PRO A 468 -21.70 4.56 1.65
CA PRO A 468 -21.28 5.83 1.06
C PRO A 468 -21.05 6.91 2.11
N GLY A 469 -19.90 7.61 2.06
CA GLY A 469 -19.75 8.93 2.67
C GLY A 469 -18.47 9.18 3.45
N ARG A 470 -17.96 8.21 4.21
CA ARG A 470 -16.89 8.47 5.22
C ARG A 470 -15.49 8.06 4.79
N GLN A 471 -15.34 6.90 4.15
CA GLN A 471 -14.01 6.37 3.77
C GLN A 471 -13.45 6.92 2.47
N ILE A 472 -14.26 7.44 1.53
CA ILE A 472 -13.72 8.14 0.35
C ILE A 472 -13.32 9.58 0.70
N MET A 473 -13.89 10.13 1.77
CA MET A 473 -13.30 11.32 2.35
C MET A 473 -11.91 10.96 2.89
N SER A 474 -11.75 10.08 3.88
CA SER A 474 -10.41 9.81 4.40
C SER A 474 -9.45 9.06 3.47
N GLY A 475 -9.96 8.29 2.51
CA GLY A 475 -9.17 7.32 1.75
C GLY A 475 -8.81 6.02 2.50
N SER A 476 -9.08 5.98 3.81
CA SER A 476 -8.65 4.91 4.72
C SER A 476 -9.73 3.85 4.97
N PHE A 477 -9.31 2.60 5.20
CA PHE A 477 -10.17 1.48 5.65
C PHE A 477 -10.74 1.70 7.06
N HIS A 478 -10.21 2.68 7.80
CA HIS A 478 -10.61 2.98 9.17
C HIS A 478 -10.61 4.52 9.40
N PRO A 479 -11.65 5.24 8.98
CA PRO A 479 -11.74 6.69 9.15
C PRO A 479 -11.91 7.02 10.64
N ILE A 480 -11.13 7.99 11.15
CA ILE A 480 -11.25 8.50 12.52
C ILE A 480 -12.11 9.77 12.49
N ASP A 481 -13.01 9.94 13.47
CA ASP A 481 -13.82 11.16 13.63
C ASP A 481 -12.95 12.38 13.98
N ASP A 482 -13.49 13.59 13.74
CA ASP A 482 -12.88 14.92 13.92
C ASP A 482 -12.56 15.28 15.39
N GLY A 483 -11.90 14.39 16.14
CA GLY A 483 -11.10 14.84 17.28
C GLY A 483 -10.04 15.82 16.78
N ASP A 484 -9.78 16.89 17.54
CA ASP A 484 -8.80 17.88 17.12
C ASP A 484 -7.42 17.20 17.06
N TRP A 485 -6.97 16.89 15.84
CA TRP A 485 -5.69 16.24 15.54
C TRP A 485 -4.50 16.92 16.23
N SER A 486 -4.67 18.20 16.58
CA SER A 486 -3.67 19.00 17.27
C SER A 486 -3.87 19.14 18.78
N GLU A 487 -4.98 18.63 19.34
CA GLU A 487 -5.34 18.76 20.76
C GLU A 487 -4.23 18.29 21.68
N GLN A 488 -3.78 17.05 21.52
CA GLN A 488 -2.74 16.46 22.37
C GLN A 488 -1.41 17.22 22.27
N ALA A 489 -1.13 17.88 21.14
CA ALA A 489 0.10 18.66 20.93
C ALA A 489 0.07 20.01 21.67
N TYR A 490 -1.10 20.62 21.83
CA TYR A 490 -1.25 21.96 22.44
C TYR A 490 -1.81 21.92 23.87
N SER A 491 -2.37 20.79 24.30
CA SER A 491 -2.97 20.63 25.63
C SER A 491 -2.75 19.21 26.12
N PHE A 492 -1.54 18.92 26.62
CA PHE A 492 -1.21 17.59 27.12
C PHE A 492 -1.71 17.37 28.54
N GLY A 493 -2.32 16.22 28.81
CA GLY A 493 -2.87 15.85 30.12
C GLY A 493 -2.66 14.36 30.39
N PRO A 494 -2.57 13.91 31.66
CA PRO A 494 -2.47 12.48 31.99
C PRO A 494 -3.58 11.61 31.38
N GLU A 495 -4.77 12.19 31.20
CA GLU A 495 -5.93 11.62 30.53
C GLU A 495 -5.71 11.34 29.04
N HIS A 496 -4.75 12.01 28.41
CA HIS A 496 -4.44 11.86 26.99
C HIS A 496 -3.41 10.77 26.70
N ILE A 497 -2.81 10.13 27.71
CA ILE A 497 -1.89 9.02 27.50
C ILE A 497 -2.70 7.77 27.15
N GLN A 498 -2.56 7.28 25.92
CA GLN A 498 -3.17 6.01 25.57
C GLN A 498 -2.52 4.89 26.35
N ARG A 499 -3.36 4.07 27.00
CA ARG A 499 -2.89 2.76 27.46
C ARG A 499 -2.59 1.92 26.22
N PRO A 500 -1.47 1.17 26.19
CA PRO A 500 -1.17 0.29 25.07
C PRO A 500 -2.40 -0.55 24.76
N SER A 501 -2.82 -0.57 23.49
CA SER A 501 -3.93 -1.42 23.06
C SER A 501 -3.64 -2.87 23.49
N GLU A 502 -4.69 -3.68 23.69
CA GLU A 502 -4.52 -5.11 23.98
C GLU A 502 -3.61 -5.81 22.95
N GLN A 503 -3.45 -5.21 21.75
CA GLN A 503 -2.56 -5.63 20.67
C GLN A 503 -1.06 -5.36 20.90
N ILE A 504 -0.66 -4.25 21.54
CA ILE A 504 0.75 -4.02 21.94
C ILE A 504 1.09 -4.97 23.10
N ALA A 505 0.15 -5.14 24.03
CA ALA A 505 0.26 -6.17 25.06
C ALA A 505 0.31 -7.58 24.43
N TRP A 506 -0.41 -7.82 23.33
CA TRP A 506 -0.34 -9.06 22.55
C TRP A 506 0.99 -9.22 21.84
N HIS A 507 1.54 -8.22 21.15
CA HIS A 507 2.85 -8.32 20.49
C HIS A 507 3.98 -8.58 21.50
N SER A 508 3.93 -7.94 22.66
CA SER A 508 4.86 -8.21 23.76
C SER A 508 4.71 -9.64 24.29
N ARG A 509 3.46 -10.12 24.49
CA ARG A 509 3.16 -11.51 24.87
C ARG A 509 3.52 -12.52 23.78
N PHE A 510 3.30 -12.20 22.51
CA PHE A 510 3.56 -13.02 21.35
C PHE A 510 5.06 -13.11 21.07
N LYS A 511 5.83 -12.01 21.12
CA LYS A 511 7.31 -12.05 21.10
C LYS A 511 7.80 -12.97 22.24
N LYS A 512 7.24 -12.84 23.45
CA LYS A 512 7.60 -13.72 24.59
C LYS A 512 7.22 -15.19 24.36
N THR A 513 6.04 -15.47 23.81
CA THR A 513 5.58 -16.84 23.47
C THR A 513 6.34 -17.44 22.30
N LEU A 514 6.70 -16.63 21.31
CA LEU A 514 7.49 -17.04 20.15
C LEU A 514 8.94 -17.31 20.55
N GLU A 515 9.51 -16.54 21.48
CA GLU A 515 10.78 -16.86 22.13
C GLU A 515 10.72 -18.14 22.96
N LEU A 516 9.61 -18.39 23.65
CA LEU A 516 9.37 -19.66 24.36
C LEU A 516 9.20 -20.84 23.38
N LEU A 517 8.54 -20.65 22.24
CA LEU A 517 8.39 -21.65 21.20
C LEU A 517 9.70 -21.90 20.46
N LYS A 518 10.50 -20.86 20.17
CA LYS A 518 11.86 -21.03 19.63
C LYS A 518 12.75 -21.81 20.58
N LYS A 519 12.67 -21.52 21.89
CA LYS A 519 13.35 -22.32 22.92
C LYS A 519 12.84 -23.75 22.93
N SER A 520 11.52 -23.97 22.93
CA SER A 520 10.91 -25.30 22.89
C SER A 520 11.34 -26.08 21.66
N LEU A 521 11.26 -25.48 20.46
CA LEU A 521 11.69 -26.05 19.18
C LEU A 521 13.18 -26.39 19.20
N TRP A 522 14.02 -25.50 19.74
CA TRP A 522 15.44 -25.76 19.97
C TRP A 522 15.67 -26.97 20.90
N TYR A 523 14.91 -27.08 22.01
CA TYR A 523 14.98 -28.26 22.90
C TYR A 523 14.48 -29.53 22.23
N THR A 524 13.40 -29.50 21.44
CA THR A 524 12.95 -30.67 20.65
C THR A 524 13.95 -31.05 19.57
N ARG A 525 14.62 -30.09 18.93
CA ARG A 525 15.64 -30.36 17.91
C ARG A 525 16.88 -30.98 18.54
N GLN A 526 17.34 -30.46 19.68
CA GLN A 526 18.39 -31.06 20.50
C GLN A 526 18.00 -32.47 20.99
N ALA A 527 16.75 -32.68 21.38
CA ALA A 527 16.25 -33.99 21.80
C ALA A 527 16.18 -34.97 20.61
N MET A 528 15.77 -34.53 19.43
CA MET A 528 15.76 -35.38 18.23
C MET A 528 17.18 -35.71 17.75
N GLU A 529 18.11 -34.75 17.75
CA GLU A 529 19.53 -34.99 17.46
C GLU A 529 20.13 -35.97 18.48
N SER A 530 19.75 -35.85 19.76
CA SER A 530 20.18 -36.79 20.81
C SER A 530 19.60 -38.20 20.59
N VAL A 531 18.34 -38.31 20.15
CA VAL A 531 17.69 -39.59 19.81
C VAL A 531 18.30 -40.20 18.55
N GLU A 532 18.67 -39.39 17.55
CA GLU A 532 19.31 -39.83 16.31
C GLU A 532 20.75 -40.32 16.56
N ILE A 533 21.50 -39.65 17.44
CA ILE A 533 22.81 -40.12 17.92
C ILE A 533 22.69 -41.43 18.70
N VAL A 534 21.67 -41.56 19.56
CA VAL A 534 21.40 -42.80 20.30
C VAL A 534 21.00 -43.93 19.34
N LEU A 535 20.18 -43.66 18.32
CA LEU A 535 19.79 -44.64 17.29
C LEU A 535 20.98 -45.08 16.42
N GLN A 536 21.90 -44.17 16.09
CA GLN A 536 23.15 -44.50 15.38
C GLN A 536 24.18 -45.26 16.22
N THR A 537 24.06 -45.21 17.56
CA THR A 537 24.94 -45.95 18.47
C THR A 537 24.37 -47.33 18.83
N VAL A 538 23.08 -47.55 18.59
CA VAL A 538 22.36 -48.80 18.91
C VAL A 538 22.17 -49.70 17.67
N LEU A 539 22.29 -49.16 16.45
CA LEU A 539 22.49 -49.90 15.19
C LEU A 539 23.96 -50.20 14.95
#